data_AF-A0A173Z3P5-F1
#
_entry.id   AF-A0A173Z3P5-F1
#
_cell.length_a   1.000
_cell.length_b   1.000
_cell.length_c   1.000
_cell.angle_alpha   90.00
_cell.angle_beta   90.00
_cell.angle_gamma   90.00
#
_symmetry.space_group_name_H-M   'P 1'
#
loop_
_entity.id
_entity.type
_entity.pdbx_description
1 polymer ?
#
loop_
_entity_poly.entity_id
_entity_poly.type
_entity_poly.pdbx_seq_one_letter_code
_entity_poly.pdbx_strand_id
1 'polypeptide(L)'
;MAADEMKDSILLSVKKMLGLTEEYDAFDLDIITHINSVFTILTQIGVGPSNGFMIEDKTAIWTNFIKDMSLYHLVKSYMVLKVRLLFDPPISSAALECCKTQANEYEWRLKTMAEIQEVMEDGNSNSD
;
A
#
# COMPACT_ATOMS: atom_id res chain seq x y z
N MET A 1 16.57 15.78 -7.80
CA MET A 1 16.56 14.31 -7.96
C MET A 1 16.44 13.63 -6.60
N ALA A 2 17.38 13.78 -5.67
CA ALA A 2 17.27 13.17 -4.31
C ALA A 2 16.02 13.59 -3.51
N ALA A 3 15.62 14.87 -3.58
CA ALA A 3 14.43 15.35 -2.86
C ALA A 3 13.08 14.84 -3.42
N ASP A 4 13.06 14.34 -4.66
CA ASP A 4 11.86 13.76 -5.27
C ASP A 4 11.77 12.25 -4.97
N GLU A 5 12.91 11.54 -4.92
CA GLU A 5 12.97 10.15 -4.46
C GLU A 5 12.58 10.03 -2.97
N MET A 6 12.98 11.01 -2.16
CA MET A 6 12.60 11.07 -0.73
C MET A 6 11.08 11.18 -0.53
N LYS A 7 10.36 11.85 -1.45
CA LYS A 7 8.89 11.93 -1.43
C LYS A 7 8.23 10.62 -1.87
N ASP A 8 8.96 9.77 -2.59
CA ASP A 8 8.44 8.50 -3.07
C ASP A 8 8.87 7.29 -2.23
N SER A 9 9.64 7.51 -1.16
CA SER A 9 9.90 6.49 -0.16
C SER A 9 8.59 5.98 0.46
N ILE A 10 8.42 4.67 0.48
CA ILE A 10 7.24 4.01 1.05
C ILE A 10 7.13 4.35 2.54
N LEU A 11 8.19 4.06 3.32
CA LEU A 11 8.19 4.31 4.75
C LEU A 11 7.94 5.78 5.09
N LEU A 12 8.68 6.70 4.45
CA LEU A 12 8.57 8.13 4.77
C LEU A 12 7.19 8.70 4.39
N SER A 13 6.63 8.27 3.26
CA SER A 13 5.28 8.69 2.86
C SER A 13 4.20 8.19 3.84
N VAL A 14 4.30 6.94 4.30
CA VAL A 14 3.37 6.39 5.30
C VAL A 14 3.54 7.12 6.64
N LYS A 15 4.76 7.32 7.13
CA LYS A 15 5.06 8.10 8.34
C LYS A 15 4.43 9.49 8.27
N LYS A 16 4.67 10.20 7.17
CA LYS A 16 4.12 11.53 6.94
C LYS A 16 2.59 11.54 6.99
N MET A 17 1.94 10.55 6.38
CA MET A 17 0.48 10.45 6.37
C MET A 17 -0.12 10.01 7.73
N LEU A 18 0.70 9.41 8.60
CA LEU A 18 0.38 9.16 10.02
C LEU A 18 0.67 10.36 10.92
N GLY A 19 1.28 11.44 10.41
CA GLY A 19 1.61 12.63 11.19
C GLY A 19 2.97 12.56 11.89
N LEU A 20 3.84 11.61 11.53
CA LEU A 20 5.20 11.49 12.04
C LEU A 20 6.19 12.25 11.16
N THR A 21 7.22 12.84 11.77
CA THR A 21 8.30 13.48 11.02
C THR A 21 9.28 12.44 10.46
N GLU A 22 10.10 12.83 9.49
CA GLU A 22 11.04 11.91 8.85
C GLU A 22 12.08 11.37 9.85
N GLU A 23 12.57 12.27 10.72
CA GLU A 23 13.68 12.04 11.63
C GLU A 23 13.31 11.20 12.85
N TYR A 24 12.01 11.01 13.09
CA TYR A 24 11.51 10.27 14.24
C TYR A 24 11.45 8.77 13.95
N ASP A 25 12.48 8.03 14.33
CA ASP A 25 12.72 6.63 13.97
C ASP A 25 12.23 5.59 15.00
N ALA A 26 11.74 6.04 16.16
CA ALA A 26 11.36 5.16 17.27
C ALA A 26 10.29 4.11 16.92
N PHE A 27 9.50 4.34 15.88
CA PHE A 27 8.45 3.43 15.40
C PHE A 27 8.72 2.85 14.01
N ASP A 28 9.91 3.06 13.43
CA ASP A 28 10.18 2.64 12.06
C ASP A 28 10.01 1.12 11.92
N LEU A 29 10.50 0.34 12.89
CA LEU A 29 10.37 -1.12 12.88
C LEU A 29 8.90 -1.58 12.92
N ASP A 30 8.07 -0.95 13.76
CA ASP A 30 6.65 -1.28 13.90
C ASP A 30 5.88 -0.94 12.61
N ILE A 31 6.13 0.25 12.06
CA ILE A 31 5.51 0.73 10.83
C ILE A 31 5.92 -0.14 9.64
N ILE A 32 7.20 -0.50 9.52
CA ILE A 32 7.70 -1.43 8.49
C ILE A 32 7.00 -2.78 8.61
N THR A 33 6.84 -3.31 9.83
CA THR A 33 6.16 -4.59 10.07
C THR A 33 4.71 -4.56 9.56
N HIS A 34 3.99 -3.47 9.83
CA HIS A 34 2.62 -3.31 9.35
C HIS A 34 2.55 -3.09 7.83
N ILE A 35 3.47 -2.31 7.25
CA ILE A 35 3.58 -2.12 5.80
C ILE A 35 3.79 -3.47 5.09
N ASN A 36 4.74 -4.28 5.56
CA ASN A 36 5.03 -5.60 4.98
C ASN A 36 3.85 -6.58 5.11
N SER A 37 3.09 -6.49 6.19
CA SER A 37 1.84 -7.24 6.35
C SER A 37 0.80 -6.85 5.28
N VAL A 38 0.69 -5.55 4.97
CA VAL A 38 -0.23 -5.06 3.94
C VAL A 38 0.26 -5.40 2.53
N PHE A 39 1.56 -5.40 2.26
CA PHE A 39 2.10 -5.90 0.98
C PHE A 39 1.73 -7.36 0.73
N THR A 40 1.74 -8.18 1.78
CA THR A 40 1.30 -9.58 1.68
C THR A 40 -0.16 -9.67 1.26
N ILE A 41 -1.04 -8.84 1.85
CA ILE A 41 -2.47 -8.78 1.48
C ILE A 41 -2.64 -8.33 0.02
N LEU A 42 -1.95 -7.25 -0.38
CA LEU A 42 -2.01 -6.74 -1.76
C LEU A 42 -1.57 -7.81 -2.76
N THR A 43 -0.48 -8.52 -2.48
CA THR A 43 0.01 -9.61 -3.33
C THR A 43 -1.03 -10.72 -3.46
N GLN A 44 -1.69 -11.10 -2.36
CA GLN A 44 -2.71 -12.15 -2.35
C GLN A 44 -3.96 -11.80 -3.17
N ILE A 45 -4.29 -10.52 -3.31
CA ILE A 45 -5.40 -10.06 -4.15
C ILE A 45 -4.97 -9.70 -5.57
N GLY A 46 -3.76 -10.09 -5.98
CA GLY A 46 -3.24 -9.89 -7.33
C GLY A 46 -2.62 -8.52 -7.60
N VAL A 47 -2.34 -7.71 -6.57
CA VAL A 47 -1.74 -6.38 -6.71
C VAL A 47 -0.27 -6.40 -6.31
N GLY A 48 0.60 -6.07 -7.27
CA GLY A 48 2.05 -6.03 -7.07
C GLY A 48 2.75 -7.31 -7.52
N PRO A 49 4.02 -7.53 -7.10
CA PRO A 49 4.81 -8.67 -7.53
C PRO A 49 4.29 -10.00 -6.96
N SER A 50 4.13 -11.03 -7.79
CA SER A 50 3.60 -12.34 -7.39
C SER A 50 4.48 -13.12 -6.40
N ASN A 51 5.78 -12.81 -6.35
CA ASN A 51 6.73 -13.37 -5.38
C ASN A 51 6.73 -12.64 -4.02
N GLY A 52 5.84 -11.65 -3.85
CA GLY A 52 5.78 -10.79 -2.68
C GLY A 52 6.73 -9.60 -2.75
N PHE A 53 6.58 -8.71 -1.79
CA PHE A 53 7.39 -7.50 -1.66
C PHE A 53 7.54 -7.13 -0.18
N MET A 54 8.71 -6.65 0.20
CA MET A 54 8.96 -6.15 1.54
C MET A 54 9.96 -5.01 1.52
N ILE A 55 9.90 -4.18 2.55
CA ILE A 55 10.88 -3.13 2.83
C ILE A 55 11.58 -3.42 4.14
N GLU A 56 12.84 -3.00 4.24
CA GLU A 56 13.66 -3.10 5.45
C GLU A 56 14.06 -1.71 5.98
N ASP A 57 13.95 -0.68 5.14
CA ASP A 57 14.36 0.68 5.44
C ASP A 57 13.57 1.72 4.60
N LYS A 58 14.05 2.96 4.63
CA LYS A 58 13.45 4.09 3.89
C LYS A 58 13.86 4.20 2.42
N THR A 59 14.73 3.33 1.91
CA THR A 59 15.26 3.43 0.53
C THR A 59 14.28 2.88 -0.51
N ALA A 60 13.37 1.99 -0.10
CA ALA A 60 12.38 1.42 -0.99
C ALA A 60 11.32 2.48 -1.40
N ILE A 61 11.12 2.61 -2.71
CA ILE A 61 10.16 3.54 -3.32
C ILE A 61 8.94 2.80 -3.89
N TRP A 62 7.82 3.51 -4.05
CA TRP A 62 6.56 2.90 -4.47
C TRP A 62 6.61 2.26 -5.85
N THR A 63 7.38 2.81 -6.77
CA THR A 63 7.54 2.27 -8.13
C THR A 63 8.31 0.94 -8.16
N ASN A 64 9.00 0.57 -7.07
CA ASN A 64 9.58 -0.76 -6.91
C ASN A 64 8.48 -1.82 -6.66
N PHE A 65 7.35 -1.41 -6.07
CA PHE A 65 6.22 -2.29 -5.77
C PHE A 65 5.18 -2.30 -6.89
N ILE A 66 4.72 -1.13 -7.34
CA ILE A 66 3.65 -1.02 -8.33
C ILE A 66 4.03 -0.05 -9.46
N LYS A 67 4.01 -0.56 -10.69
CA LYS A 67 4.27 0.22 -11.91
C LYS A 67 3.01 0.77 -12.55
N ASP A 68 1.85 0.17 -12.25
CA ASP A 68 0.56 0.65 -12.75
C ASP A 68 0.16 1.94 -12.03
N MET A 69 0.28 3.05 -12.76
CA MET A 69 -0.07 4.38 -12.28
C MET A 69 -1.57 4.58 -12.05
N SER A 70 -2.43 3.74 -12.64
CA SER A 70 -3.88 3.81 -12.42
C SER A 70 -4.28 3.33 -11.03
N LEU A 71 -3.54 2.37 -10.46
CA LEU A 71 -3.78 1.82 -9.12
C LEU A 71 -2.90 2.48 -8.05
N TYR A 72 -1.82 3.14 -8.46
CA TYR A 72 -0.78 3.70 -7.60
C TYR A 72 -1.29 4.51 -6.41
N HIS A 73 -2.19 5.47 -6.63
CA HIS A 73 -2.72 6.31 -5.54
C HIS A 73 -3.70 5.57 -4.62
N LEU A 74 -4.45 4.61 -5.15
CA LEU A 74 -5.36 3.78 -4.36
C LEU A 74 -4.57 2.83 -3.46
N VAL A 75 -3.49 2.24 -3.97
CA VAL A 75 -2.54 1.43 -3.19
C VAL A 75 -1.94 2.23 -2.03
N LYS A 76 -1.45 3.45 -2.29
CA LYS A 76 -0.92 4.32 -1.22
C LYS A 76 -1.97 4.59 -0.14
N SER A 77 -3.19 4.92 -0.55
CA SER A 77 -4.28 5.24 0.37
C SER A 77 -4.72 4.02 1.20
N TYR A 78 -4.82 2.85 0.56
CA TYR A 78 -5.10 1.57 1.22
C TYR A 78 -4.01 1.21 2.25
N MET A 79 -2.73 1.32 1.86
CA MET A 79 -1.59 1.07 2.74
C MET A 79 -1.70 1.89 4.02
N VAL A 80 -1.87 3.20 3.89
CA VAL A 80 -1.93 4.11 5.03
C VAL A 80 -3.12 3.82 5.93
N LEU A 81 -4.30 3.52 5.36
CA LEU A 81 -5.49 3.17 6.15
C LEU A 81 -5.27 1.89 6.97
N LYS A 82 -4.71 0.84 6.34
CA LYS A 82 -4.44 -0.43 7.03
C LYS A 82 -3.36 -0.29 8.09
N VAL A 83 -2.27 0.43 7.80
CA VAL A 83 -1.22 0.70 8.78
C VAL A 83 -1.78 1.52 9.94
N ARG A 84 -2.57 2.57 9.69
CA ARG A 84 -3.24 3.35 10.74
C ARG A 84 -4.10 2.46 11.65
N LEU A 85 -4.90 1.57 11.07
CA LEU A 85 -5.76 0.66 11.84
C LEU A 85 -4.98 -0.31 12.74
N LEU A 86 -3.72 -0.63 12.41
CA LEU A 86 -2.86 -1.53 13.19
C LEU A 86 -2.00 -0.79 14.21
N PHE A 87 -1.49 0.39 13.83
CA PHE A 87 -0.51 1.15 14.61
C PHE A 87 -1.16 2.15 15.58
N ASP A 88 -2.06 2.99 15.07
CA ASP A 88 -2.73 4.06 15.82
C ASP A 88 -4.22 4.12 15.44
N PRO A 89 -5.00 3.11 15.86
CA PRO A 89 -6.39 3.00 15.47
C PRO A 89 -7.21 4.16 16.04
N PRO A 90 -8.17 4.73 15.28
CA PRO A 90 -9.04 5.78 15.79
C PRO A 90 -9.80 5.34 17.05
N ILE A 91 -9.75 6.16 18.09
CA ILE A 91 -10.47 5.91 19.36
C ILE A 91 -11.99 6.06 19.18
N SER A 92 -12.41 6.99 18.32
CA SER A 92 -13.83 7.18 18.02
C SER A 92 -14.37 6.01 17.20
N SER A 93 -15.45 5.38 17.68
CA SER A 93 -16.12 4.28 16.99
C SER A 93 -16.60 4.68 15.58
N ALA A 94 -17.11 5.90 15.41
CA ALA A 94 -17.52 6.42 14.11
C ALA A 94 -16.34 6.58 13.15
N ALA A 95 -15.19 7.07 13.64
CA ALA A 95 -13.98 7.20 12.83
C ALA A 95 -13.38 5.83 12.49
N LEU A 96 -13.40 4.89 13.43
CA LEU A 96 -12.94 3.51 13.23
C LEU A 96 -13.78 2.82 12.15
N GLU A 97 -15.10 2.92 12.22
CA GLU A 97 -16.01 2.33 11.23
C GLU A 97 -15.83 2.95 9.85
N CYS A 98 -15.65 4.28 9.78
CA CYS A 98 -15.35 4.98 8.54
C CYS A 98 -14.03 4.49 7.92
N CYS A 99 -12.97 4.30 8.72
CA CYS A 99 -11.69 3.79 8.22
C CYS A 99 -11.81 2.34 7.74
N LYS A 100 -12.51 1.47 8.48
CA LYS A 100 -12.75 0.07 8.08
C LYS A 100 -13.55 -0.02 6.79
N THR A 101 -14.64 0.74 6.68
CA THR A 101 -15.48 0.75 5.47
C THR A 101 -14.67 1.19 4.24
N GLN A 102 -13.88 2.26 4.36
CA GLN A 102 -13.01 2.71 3.26
C GLN A 102 -11.94 1.68 2.92
N ALA A 103 -11.29 1.07 3.92
CA ALA A 103 -10.28 0.05 3.67
C ALA A 103 -10.87 -1.16 2.92
N ASN A 104 -12.07 -1.62 3.32
CA ASN A 104 -12.77 -2.70 2.65
C ASN A 104 -13.17 -2.35 1.20
N GLU A 105 -13.66 -1.13 0.97
CA GLU A 105 -13.97 -0.67 -0.38
C GLU A 105 -12.72 -0.64 -1.27
N TYR A 106 -11.61 -0.13 -0.76
CA TYR A 106 -10.35 -0.06 -1.52
C TYR A 106 -9.79 -1.44 -1.82
N GLU A 107 -9.84 -2.36 -0.86
CA GLU A 107 -9.44 -3.75 -1.05
C GLU A 107 -10.27 -4.42 -2.15
N TRP A 108 -11.59 -4.24 -2.12
CA TRP A 108 -12.48 -4.75 -3.15
C TRP A 108 -12.16 -4.17 -4.52
N ARG A 109 -11.99 -2.84 -4.64
CA ARG A 109 -11.64 -2.19 -5.91
C ARG A 109 -10.30 -2.68 -6.46
N LEU A 110 -9.29 -2.79 -5.61
CA LEU A 110 -7.97 -3.28 -5.98
C LEU A 110 -8.03 -4.72 -6.50
N LYS A 111 -8.74 -5.59 -5.78
CA LYS A 111 -8.98 -6.98 -6.20
C LYS A 111 -9.69 -7.04 -7.54
N THR A 112 -10.79 -6.31 -7.71
CA THR A 112 -11.55 -6.31 -8.98
C THR A 112 -10.72 -5.79 -10.15
N MET A 113 -9.88 -4.77 -9.93
CA MET A 113 -9.00 -4.27 -11.01
C MET A 113 -7.92 -5.30 -11.38
N ALA A 114 -7.34 -6.00 -10.40
CA ALA A 114 -6.38 -7.07 -10.64
C ALA A 114 -7.01 -8.23 -11.45
N GLU A 115 -8.21 -8.68 -11.05
CA GLU A 115 -8.97 -9.71 -11.78
C GLU A 115 -9.28 -9.28 -13.23
N ILE A 116 -9.64 -8.01 -13.45
CA ILE A 116 -9.89 -7.49 -14.80
C ILE A 116 -8.61 -7.50 -15.66
N GLN A 117 -7.46 -7.14 -15.07
CA GLN A 117 -6.18 -7.13 -15.77
C GLN A 117 -5.76 -8.55 -16.17
N GLU A 118 -5.89 -9.53 -15.28
CA GLU A 118 -5.61 -10.94 -15.56
C GLU A 118 -6.43 -11.45 -16.76
N VAL A 119 -7.74 -11.17 -16.78
CA VAL A 119 -8.62 -11.57 -17.89
C VAL A 119 -8.23 -10.89 -19.22
N MET A 120 -7.81 -9.62 -19.17
CA MET A 120 -7.36 -8.90 -20.38
C MET A 120 -6.04 -9.45 -20.94
N GLU A 121 -5.13 -9.86 -20.07
CA GLU A 121 -3.86 -10.48 -20.46
C GLU A 121 -4.09 -11.86 -21.10
N ASP A 122 -4.90 -12.71 -20.46
CA ASP A 122 -5.21 -14.07 -20.92
C ASP A 122 -5.99 -14.09 -22.26
N GLY A 123 -6.91 -13.14 -22.45
CA GLY A 123 -7.68 -12.99 -23.68
C GLY A 123 -6.82 -12.62 -24.89
N ASN A 124 -5.71 -11.90 -24.67
CA ASN A 124 -4.81 -11.48 -25.74
C ASN A 124 -3.84 -12.59 -26.16
N SER A 125 -3.49 -13.52 -25.25
CA SER A 125 -2.64 -14.69 -25.53
C SER A 125 -3.30 -15.83 -26.30
N ASN A 126 -4.64 -15.86 -26.40
CA ASN A 126 -5.39 -16.90 -27.12
C ASN A 126 -5.73 -16.50 -28.59
N SER A 127 -5.12 -15.42 -29.10
CA SER A 127 -5.40 -14.86 -30.43
C SER A 127 -4.41 -15.26 -31.54
N ASP A 128 -3.40 -16.09 -31.22
CA ASP A 128 -2.35 -16.51 -32.16
C ASP A 128 -2.51 -17.97 -32.63
#